data_AF-A0A966HZW0-F1
#
_entry.id   AF-A0A966HZW0-F1
#
_cell.length_a   1.000
_cell.length_b   1.000
_cell.length_c   1.000
_cell.angle_alpha   90.00
_cell.angle_beta   90.00
_cell.angle_gamma   90.00
#
_symmetry.space_group_name_H-M   'P 1'
#
loop_
_entity.id
_entity.type
_entity.pdbx_description
1 polymer ?
#
loop_
_entity_poly.entity_id
_entity_poly.type
_entity_poly.pdbx_seq_one_letter_code
_entity_poly.pdbx_strand_id
1 'polypeptide(L)'
;ELSHATVRRGTIYDTWIGEQERKRLGNVFWSRRIKQLVEELRPVFKWDRLYIGGGNARLIRPIDLMKMGDDVVIVPNTAGVAGGVRAWNLEHYFRA
;
A
#
# COMPACT_ATOMS: atom_id res chain seq x y z
N GLU A 1 -7.85 -4.44 -8.69
CA GLU A 1 -8.42 -4.63 -7.33
C GLU A 1 -7.72 -5.87 -6.75
N LEU A 2 -7.22 -5.81 -5.50
CA LEU A 2 -6.47 -6.91 -4.85
C LEU A 2 -7.00 -7.26 -3.45
N SER A 3 -7.90 -6.47 -2.86
CA SER A 3 -8.27 -6.60 -1.44
C SER A 3 -8.88 -7.97 -1.13
N HIS A 4 -9.63 -8.53 -2.10
CA HIS A 4 -10.25 -9.86 -2.01
C HIS A 4 -9.40 -10.99 -2.58
N ALA A 5 -8.25 -10.68 -3.19
CA ALA A 5 -7.34 -11.71 -3.67
C ALA A 5 -6.76 -12.49 -2.48
N THR A 6 -6.53 -13.78 -2.68
CA THR A 6 -5.92 -14.64 -1.67
C THR A 6 -4.43 -14.36 -1.58
N VAL A 7 -3.95 -14.06 -0.38
CA VAL A 7 -2.51 -13.93 -0.10
C VAL A 7 -1.95 -15.23 0.45
N ARG A 8 -2.77 -15.95 1.22
CA ARG A 8 -2.47 -17.26 1.81
C ARG A 8 -3.73 -18.10 1.78
N ARG A 9 -3.60 -19.41 2.01
CA ARG A 9 -4.77 -20.31 2.08
C ARG A 9 -5.74 -19.81 3.15
N GLY A 10 -6.96 -19.45 2.72
CA GLY A 10 -8.00 -18.95 3.61
C GLY A 10 -7.80 -17.53 4.14
N THR A 11 -6.92 -16.72 3.53
CA THR A 11 -6.70 -15.33 3.96
C THR A 11 -6.57 -14.42 2.75
N ILE A 12 -7.30 -13.30 2.77
CA ILE A 12 -7.27 -12.26 1.75
C ILE A 12 -6.42 -11.07 2.20
N TYR A 13 -6.00 -10.21 1.27
CA TYR A 13 -5.15 -9.06 1.61
C TYR A 13 -5.79 -8.15 2.66
N ASP A 14 -7.09 -7.84 2.52
CA ASP A 14 -7.78 -6.94 3.44
C ASP A 14 -7.73 -7.43 4.90
N THR A 15 -7.99 -8.72 5.12
CA THR A 15 -7.94 -9.30 6.47
C THR A 15 -6.51 -9.54 6.96
N TRP A 16 -5.55 -9.70 6.06
CA TRP A 16 -4.16 -10.00 6.42
C TRP A 16 -3.32 -8.77 6.81
N ILE A 17 -3.57 -7.63 6.18
CA ILE A 17 -2.82 -6.38 6.41
C ILE A 17 -3.71 -5.20 6.85
N GLY A 18 -5.02 -5.41 6.95
CA GLY A 18 -5.97 -4.37 7.34
C GLY A 18 -5.83 -3.91 8.80
N GLU A 19 -6.66 -2.92 9.14
CA GLU A 19 -6.61 -2.23 10.43
C GLU A 19 -6.86 -3.15 11.63
N GLN A 20 -7.82 -4.08 11.53
CA GLN A 20 -8.10 -5.02 12.62
C GLN A 20 -6.88 -5.86 12.96
N GLU A 21 -6.19 -6.34 11.93
CA GLU A 21 -5.01 -7.17 12.08
C GLU A 21 -3.79 -6.37 12.55
N ARG A 22 -3.66 -5.09 12.12
CA ARG A 22 -2.68 -4.15 12.68
C ARG A 22 -2.89 -3.97 14.18
N LYS A 23 -4.14 -3.75 14.63
CA LYS A 23 -4.46 -3.60 16.06
C LYS A 23 -4.13 -4.86 16.85
N ARG A 24 -4.41 -6.05 16.29
CA ARG A 24 -4.11 -7.34 16.94
C ARG A 24 -2.61 -7.58 17.11
N LEU A 25 -1.79 -7.22 16.12
CA LEU A 25 -0.35 -7.48 16.11
C LEU A 25 0.50 -6.37 16.73
N GLY A 26 -0.04 -5.15 16.75
CA GLY A 26 0.73 -3.94 17.00
C GLY A 26 1.61 -3.54 15.81
N ASN A 27 2.06 -2.28 15.84
CA ASN A 27 2.77 -1.65 14.72
C ASN A 27 4.09 -2.34 14.38
N VAL A 28 4.77 -2.95 15.36
CA VAL A 28 6.06 -3.62 15.14
C VAL A 28 5.91 -4.82 14.20
N PHE A 29 5.03 -5.75 14.54
CA PHE A 29 4.83 -6.96 13.74
C PHE A 29 4.07 -6.66 12.45
N TRP A 30 3.12 -5.72 12.50
CA TRP A 30 2.41 -5.29 11.30
C TRP A 30 3.35 -4.62 10.27
N SER A 31 4.26 -3.74 10.69
CA SER A 31 5.23 -3.11 9.75
C SER A 31 6.14 -4.14 9.09
N ARG A 32 6.61 -5.14 9.85
CA ARG A 32 7.40 -6.26 9.30
C ARG A 32 6.60 -7.06 8.27
N ARG A 33 5.28 -7.23 8.49
CA ARG A 33 4.39 -7.90 7.54
C ARG A 33 4.18 -7.07 6.27
N ILE A 34 3.98 -5.76 6.38
CA ILE A 34 3.91 -4.90 5.19
C ILE A 34 5.19 -5.01 4.38
N LYS A 35 6.36 -5.02 5.03
CA LYS A 35 7.64 -5.23 4.34
C LYS A 35 7.67 -6.57 3.59
N GLN A 36 7.24 -7.64 4.24
CA GLN A 36 7.14 -8.95 3.59
C GLN A 36 6.21 -8.92 2.37
N LEU A 37 5.05 -8.28 2.49
CA LEU A 37 4.11 -8.10 1.38
C LEU A 37 4.76 -7.37 0.19
N VAL A 38 5.50 -6.28 0.46
CA VAL A 38 6.21 -5.53 -0.57
C VAL A 38 7.21 -6.42 -1.31
N GLU A 39 8.01 -7.19 -0.57
CA GLU A 39 8.98 -8.12 -1.18
C GLU A 39 8.30 -9.24 -1.99
N GLU A 40 7.17 -9.77 -1.52
CA GLU A 40 6.40 -10.81 -2.21
C GLU A 40 5.77 -10.29 -3.51
N LEU A 41 5.28 -9.05 -3.52
CA LEU A 41 4.64 -8.43 -4.70
C LEU A 41 5.63 -7.84 -5.70
N ARG A 42 6.85 -7.50 -5.27
CA ARG A 42 7.90 -6.90 -6.11
C ARG A 42 8.20 -7.72 -7.37
N PRO A 43 8.42 -9.05 -7.32
CA PRO A 43 8.64 -9.84 -8.52
C PRO A 43 7.40 -10.00 -9.40
N VAL A 44 6.20 -9.79 -8.85
CA VAL A 44 4.93 -9.92 -9.58
C VAL A 44 4.69 -8.71 -10.48
N PHE A 45 4.87 -7.51 -9.95
CA PHE A 45 4.50 -6.27 -10.64
C PHE A 45 5.69 -5.51 -11.24
N LYS A 46 6.91 -5.72 -10.75
CA LYS A 46 8.13 -5.08 -11.27
C LYS A 46 7.99 -3.54 -11.39
N TRP A 47 7.53 -2.89 -10.33
CA TRP A 47 7.39 -1.42 -10.30
C TRP A 47 8.74 -0.70 -10.26
N ASP A 48 8.78 0.51 -10.81
CA ASP A 48 9.91 1.45 -10.62
C ASP A 48 9.84 2.18 -9.28
N ARG A 49 8.62 2.48 -8.82
CA ARG A 49 8.34 3.15 -7.54
C ARG A 49 6.98 2.73 -6.99
N LEU A 50 6.95 2.42 -5.70
CA LEU A 50 5.75 2.07 -4.95
C LEU A 50 5.37 3.22 -4.00
N TYR A 51 4.20 3.81 -4.21
CA TYR A 51 3.64 4.80 -3.30
C TYR A 51 2.65 4.13 -2.34
N ILE A 52 2.93 4.16 -1.05
CA ILE A 52 2.06 3.64 0.00
C ILE A 52 1.28 4.79 0.63
N GLY A 53 -0.01 4.85 0.35
CA GLY A 53 -0.94 5.82 0.94
C GLY A 53 -1.85 5.22 2.02
N GLY A 54 -2.87 5.98 2.42
CA GLY A 54 -3.85 5.55 3.42
C GLY A 54 -3.44 5.90 4.85
N GLY A 55 -4.44 6.03 5.74
CA GLY A 55 -4.23 6.53 7.11
C GLY A 55 -3.30 5.67 7.98
N ASN A 56 -3.13 4.39 7.63
CA ASN A 56 -2.24 3.47 8.32
C ASN A 56 -0.79 3.51 7.82
N ALA A 57 -0.51 4.10 6.65
CA ALA A 57 0.84 4.16 6.09
C ALA A 57 1.83 4.84 7.05
N ARG A 58 1.39 5.91 7.73
CA ARG A 58 2.18 6.63 8.75
C ARG A 58 2.57 5.77 9.96
N LEU A 59 1.92 4.62 10.15
CA LEU A 59 2.19 3.70 11.27
C LEU A 59 3.26 2.66 10.93
N ILE A 60 3.70 2.62 9.66
CA ILE A 60 4.85 1.81 9.25
C ILE A 60 6.08 2.39 9.92
N ARG A 61 6.81 1.56 10.67
CA ARG A 61 8.01 2.02 11.37
C ARG A 61 9.10 2.42 10.38
N PRO A 62 9.83 3.53 10.64
CA PRO A 62 10.91 3.98 9.75
C PRO A 62 11.95 2.90 9.43
N ILE A 63 12.31 2.08 10.44
CA ILE A 63 13.27 0.98 10.26
C ILE A 63 12.79 -0.12 9.30
N ASP A 64 11.48 -0.37 9.24
CA ASP A 64 10.93 -1.37 8.32
C ASP A 64 10.76 -0.77 6.93
N LEU A 65 10.39 0.51 6.82
CA LEU A 65 10.32 1.25 5.55
C LEU A 65 11.70 1.35 4.87
N MET A 66 12.75 1.72 5.60
CA MET A 66 14.12 1.78 5.06
C MET A 66 14.57 0.44 4.47
N LYS A 67 14.07 -0.68 5.01
CA LYS A 67 14.41 -2.02 4.52
C LYS A 67 13.65 -2.42 3.25
N MET A 68 12.61 -1.68 2.85
CA MET A 68 11.86 -1.93 1.62
C MET A 68 12.55 -1.34 0.38
N GLY A 69 13.48 -0.40 0.57
CA GLY A 69 14.19 0.33 -0.49
C GLY A 69 13.67 1.74 -0.72
N ASP A 70 14.52 2.58 -1.34
CA ASP A 70 14.24 4.00 -1.61
C ASP A 70 13.17 4.21 -2.70
N ASP A 71 12.81 3.15 -3.40
CA ASP A 71 11.71 3.12 -4.36
C ASP A 71 10.34 2.97 -3.68
N VAL A 72 10.29 2.77 -2.36
CA VAL A 72 9.04 2.67 -1.59
C VAL A 72 8.84 3.94 -0.76
N VAL A 73 7.79 4.70 -1.10
CA VAL A 73 7.57 6.04 -0.55
C VAL A 73 6.21 6.12 0.12
N ILE A 74 6.17 6.61 1.36
CA ILE A 74 4.92 6.93 2.06
C ILE A 74 4.40 8.27 1.55
N VAL A 75 3.16 8.30 1.06
CA VAL A 75 2.51 9.53 0.59
C VAL A 75 1.47 10.00 1.59
N PRO A 76 1.28 11.33 1.77
CA PRO A 76 0.24 11.84 2.63
C PRO A 76 -1.15 11.52 2.05
N ASN A 77 -2.15 11.36 2.91
CA ASN A 77 -3.54 11.12 2.47
C ASN A 77 -4.08 12.22 1.55
N THR A 78 -3.55 13.44 1.66
CA THR A 78 -3.87 14.56 0.76
C THR A 78 -3.54 14.27 -0.70
N ALA A 79 -2.61 13.35 -0.98
CA ALA A 79 -2.31 12.90 -2.34
C ALA A 79 -3.54 12.28 -3.04
N GLY A 80 -4.43 11.61 -2.29
CA GLY A 80 -5.69 11.09 -2.84
C GLY A 80 -6.64 12.22 -3.28
N VAL A 81 -6.71 13.29 -2.49
CA VAL A 81 -7.52 14.48 -2.82
C VAL A 81 -6.95 15.20 -4.05
N ALA A 82 -5.63 15.42 -4.07
CA ALA A 82 -4.95 16.03 -5.21
C ALA A 82 -5.11 15.18 -6.49
N GLY A 83 -5.04 13.85 -6.37
CA GLY A 83 -5.31 12.91 -7.46
C GLY A 83 -6.73 13.04 -8.00
N GLY A 84 -7.73 13.18 -7.12
CA GLY A 84 -9.11 13.43 -7.53
C GLY A 84 -9.27 14.74 -8.31
N VAL A 85 -8.69 15.84 -7.82
CA VAL A 85 -8.68 17.13 -8.57
C VAL A 85 -7.98 16.98 -9.92
N ARG A 86 -6.84 16.29 -9.95
CA ARG A 86 -6.11 16.02 -11.20
C ARG A 86 -6.94 15.19 -12.16
N ALA A 87 -7.72 14.23 -11.67
CA ALA A 87 -8.54 13.36 -12.51
C ALA A 87 -9.55 14.15 -13.37
N TRP A 88 -10.12 15.24 -12.85
CA TRP A 88 -11.00 16.14 -13.61
C TRP A 88 -10.28 16.93 -14.72
N ASN A 89 -8.97 17.10 -14.59
CA ASN A 89 -8.11 17.77 -15.57
C ASN A 89 -7.33 16.77 -16.44
N LEU A 90 -7.62 15.46 -16.33
CA LEU A 90 -7.14 14.48 -17.30
C LEU A 90 -7.95 14.69 -18.58
N GLU A 91 -7.57 15.69 -19.37
CA GLU A 91 -8.12 15.89 -20.70
C GLU A 91 -7.83 14.63 -21.54
N HIS A 92 -8.90 14.13 -22.18
CA HIS A 92 -8.95 13.03 -23.15
C HIS A 92 -9.09 11.59 -22.62
N TYR A 93 -10.32 11.21 -22.29
CA TYR A 93 -10.88 9.91 -22.71
C TYR A 93 -12.35 10.10 -23.16
N PHE A 94 -12.54 10.47 -24.44
CA PHE A 94 -13.73 10.27 -25.32
C PHE A 94 -15.11 10.70 -24.78
N ARG A 95 -15.73 11.83 -25.18
CA ARG A 95 -16.30 12.09 -26.52
C ARG A 95 -16.21 10.87 -27.47
N ALA A 96 -17.19 9.96 -27.32
CA ALA A 96 -17.67 9.11 -28.40
C ALA A 96 -18.94 9.77 -28.98
#